data_AF-A0A1Y1W296-F1
#
_entry.id   AF-A0A1Y1W296-F1
#
_cell.length_a   1.000
_cell.length_b   1.000
_cell.length_c   1.000
_cell.angle_alpha   90.00
_cell.angle_beta   90.00
_cell.angle_gamma   90.00
#
_symmetry.space_group_name_H-M   'P 1'
#
loop_
_entity.id
_entity.type
_entity.pdbx_description
1 polymer ?
#
loop_
_entity_poly.entity_id
_entity_poly.type
_entity_poly.pdbx_seq_one_letter_code
_entity_poly.pdbx_strand_id
1 'polypeptide(L)'
;MTKNPSTIVVLNLSGVSFDISVQPEHHSAATELASAFANRQPEPLSTSIVTLAKFILYCSTRNPDVTISVFKGFHTMYCSVDNIHAIVQQHKLSVEQSRIVLKGYYSAWSLLEARQQLPNVRLPALFSSPSLKTIAQFGGQSGAPNFMDDAAWLFDVYHPLLSDFVEYMSRFLHQESIDLVLDGTLEQPLDFVGWLLKPETAPDTHHLHAAPIAFPFIGLFQLMHLVVLYKTLRIDPGKLTTLFRGSPPLLTDYK
;
A
#
# COMPACT_ATOMS: atom_id res chain seq x y z
N MET A 1 6.45 -35.68 5.63
CA MET A 1 7.64 -34.84 5.34
C MET A 1 7.84 -33.91 6.53
N THR A 2 8.84 -34.21 7.36
CA THR A 2 9.25 -33.36 8.48
C THR A 2 9.89 -32.09 7.91
N LYS A 3 9.23 -30.94 8.05
CA LYS A 3 9.88 -29.64 7.77
C LYS A 3 11.04 -29.50 8.73
N ASN A 4 12.25 -29.31 8.20
CA ASN A 4 13.40 -28.97 9.04
C ASN A 4 13.10 -27.69 9.83
N PRO A 5 13.56 -27.58 11.08
CA PRO A 5 13.37 -26.36 11.87
C PRO A 5 14.13 -25.21 11.21
N SER A 6 13.50 -24.04 11.15
CA SER A 6 14.14 -22.82 10.66
C SER A 6 15.30 -22.44 11.58
N THR A 7 16.41 -21.98 10.98
CA THR A 7 17.63 -21.59 11.70
C THR A 7 17.93 -20.11 11.49
N ILE A 8 18.51 -19.45 12.49
CA ILE A 8 18.83 -18.02 12.44
C ILE A 8 20.02 -17.79 11.51
N VAL A 9 19.88 -16.84 10.59
CA VAL A 9 20.95 -16.31 9.72
C VAL A 9 21.16 -14.85 10.07
N VAL A 10 22.42 -14.46 10.28
CA VAL A 10 22.82 -13.07 10.49
C VAL A 10 23.00 -12.41 9.12
N LEU A 11 22.08 -11.51 8.76
CA LEU A 11 22.15 -10.73 7.53
C LEU A 11 22.80 -9.38 7.81
N ASN A 12 23.96 -9.14 7.19
CA ASN A 12 24.63 -7.84 7.26
C ASN A 12 24.15 -6.95 6.11
N LEU A 13 23.37 -5.93 6.46
CA LEU A 13 22.80 -4.97 5.52
C LEU A 13 23.40 -3.59 5.81
N SER A 14 24.37 -3.18 4.99
CA SER A 14 24.99 -1.84 5.06
C SER A 14 25.51 -1.47 6.45
N GLY A 15 26.19 -2.40 7.12
CA GLY A 15 26.78 -2.19 8.46
C GLY A 15 25.86 -2.48 9.64
N VAL A 16 24.60 -2.87 9.40
CA VAL A 16 23.66 -3.32 10.44
C VAL A 16 23.41 -4.83 10.28
N SER A 17 23.58 -5.57 11.38
CA SER A 17 23.31 -7.01 11.44
C SER A 17 21.88 -7.28 11.88
N PHE A 18 21.20 -8.21 11.20
CA PHE A 18 19.85 -8.64 11.53
C PHE A 18 19.79 -10.15 11.69
N ASP A 19 19.25 -10.62 12.80
CA ASP A 19 19.01 -12.03 13.06
C ASP A 19 17.66 -12.44 12.46
N ILE A 20 17.70 -13.14 11.32
CA ILE A 20 16.50 -13.54 10.57
C ILE A 20 16.38 -15.07 10.56
N SER A 21 15.22 -15.59 10.95
CA SER A 21 14.93 -17.01 10.85
C SER A 21 14.64 -17.40 9.39
N VAL A 22 15.50 -18.24 8.82
CA VAL A 22 15.41 -18.70 7.42
C VAL A 22 15.49 -20.22 7.37
N GLN A 23 14.73 -20.84 6.47
CA GLN A 23 14.85 -22.29 6.23
C GLN A 23 16.25 -22.63 5.67
N PRO A 24 16.90 -23.72 6.11
CA PRO A 24 18.27 -24.06 5.70
C PRO A 24 18.50 -24.02 4.19
N GLU A 25 17.54 -24.49 3.39
CA GLU A 25 17.59 -24.50 1.92
C GLU A 25 17.66 -23.09 1.28
N HIS A 26 17.29 -22.04 2.01
CA HIS A 26 17.30 -20.66 1.53
C HIS A 26 18.44 -19.81 2.13
N HIS A 27 19.32 -20.40 2.94
CA HIS A 27 20.42 -19.68 3.59
C HIS A 27 21.39 -19.05 2.60
N SER A 28 21.87 -19.81 1.61
CA SER A 28 22.79 -19.28 0.59
C SER A 28 22.16 -18.10 -0.14
N ALA A 29 20.91 -18.27 -0.59
CA ALA A 29 20.17 -17.23 -1.30
C ALA A 29 19.97 -15.96 -0.44
N ALA A 30 19.65 -16.12 0.86
CA ALA A 30 19.50 -14.99 1.76
C ALA A 30 20.80 -14.20 1.94
N THR A 31 21.92 -14.90 2.14
CA THR A 31 23.25 -14.29 2.29
C THR A 31 23.71 -13.62 1.01
N GLU A 32 23.55 -14.27 -0.15
CA GLU A 32 23.90 -13.70 -1.46
C GLU A 32 23.10 -12.43 -1.76
N LEU A 33 21.79 -12.44 -1.50
CA LEU A 33 20.94 -11.26 -1.65
C LEU A 33 21.34 -10.13 -0.70
N ALA A 34 21.66 -10.44 0.56
CA ALA A 34 22.11 -9.46 1.54
C ALA A 34 23.44 -8.80 1.11
N SER A 35 24.42 -9.59 0.66
CA SER A 35 25.69 -9.08 0.12
C SER A 35 25.47 -8.24 -1.14
N ALA A 36 24.65 -8.70 -2.07
CA ALA A 36 24.34 -7.96 -3.29
C ALA A 36 23.60 -6.64 -3.02
N PHE A 37 22.73 -6.62 -2.00
CA PHE A 37 22.06 -5.41 -1.54
C PHE A 37 23.03 -4.43 -0.89
N ALA A 38 23.88 -4.91 0.02
CA ALA A 38 24.88 -4.09 0.71
C ALA A 38 25.83 -3.39 -0.27
N ASN A 39 26.27 -4.09 -1.32
CA ASN A 39 27.15 -3.53 -2.35
C ASN A 39 26.50 -2.41 -3.19
N ARG A 40 25.16 -2.28 -3.17
CA ARG A 40 24.41 -1.28 -3.95
C ARG A 40 23.99 -0.05 -3.15
N GLN A 41 24.17 -0.05 -1.83
CA GLN A 41 23.78 1.07 -0.97
C GLN A 41 25.04 1.84 -0.53
N PRO A 42 25.31 3.03 -1.09
CA PRO A 42 26.50 3.82 -0.74
C PRO A 42 26.38 4.57 0.60
N GLU A 43 25.21 4.62 1.24
CA GLU A 43 24.94 5.49 2.39
C GLU A 43 24.65 4.72 3.68
N PRO A 44 25.46 4.90 4.76
CA PRO A 44 25.26 4.26 6.06
C PRO A 44 24.22 4.96 6.96
N LEU A 45 23.54 6.01 6.48
CA LEU A 45 22.72 6.91 7.29
C LEU A 45 21.23 6.52 7.42
N SER A 46 20.79 5.37 6.88
CA SER A 46 19.40 4.93 7.10
C SER A 46 19.22 4.18 8.42
N THR A 47 18.13 4.48 9.12
CA THR A 47 17.73 3.74 10.33
C THR A 47 17.50 2.25 10.03
N SER A 48 17.70 1.38 11.02
CA SER A 48 17.59 -0.08 10.84
C SER A 48 16.25 -0.52 10.23
N ILE A 49 15.13 0.12 10.60
CA ILE A 49 13.81 -0.15 10.04
C ILE A 49 13.73 0.19 8.54
N VAL A 50 14.32 1.32 8.13
CA VAL A 50 14.36 1.75 6.72
C VAL A 50 15.24 0.80 5.90
N THR A 51 16.42 0.42 6.43
CA THR A 51 17.33 -0.52 5.78
C THR A 51 16.65 -1.88 5.54
N LEU A 52 15.97 -2.42 6.56
CA LEU A 52 15.31 -3.71 6.45
C LEU A 52 14.10 -3.65 5.51
N ALA A 53 13.32 -2.56 5.51
CA ALA A 53 12.22 -2.38 4.56
C ALA A 53 12.69 -2.28 3.11
N LYS A 54 13.78 -1.54 2.84
CA LYS A 54 14.42 -1.52 1.51
C LYS A 54 14.87 -2.92 1.09
N PHE A 55 15.39 -3.71 2.02
CA PHE A 55 15.81 -5.08 1.75
C PHE A 55 14.62 -6.00 1.43
N ILE A 56 13.50 -5.89 2.15
CA ILE A 56 12.26 -6.63 1.80
C ILE A 56 11.81 -6.28 0.38
N LEU A 57 11.80 -4.99 0.04
CA LEU A 57 11.46 -4.53 -1.31
C LEU A 57 12.42 -5.13 -2.36
N TYR A 58 13.72 -5.11 -2.09
CA TYR A 58 14.73 -5.72 -2.97
C TYR A 58 14.53 -7.24 -3.16
N CYS A 59 14.22 -7.98 -2.09
CA CYS A 59 13.96 -9.41 -2.16
C CYS A 59 12.66 -9.75 -2.87
N SER A 60 11.62 -8.90 -2.74
CA SER A 60 10.26 -9.17 -3.23
C SER A 60 10.17 -9.48 -4.73
N THR A 61 11.12 -8.98 -5.53
CA THR A 61 11.19 -9.25 -6.97
C THR A 61 12.22 -10.31 -7.35
N ARG A 62 12.82 -11.02 -6.38
CA ARG A 62 13.99 -11.88 -6.58
C ARG A 62 13.85 -13.27 -5.97
N ASN A 63 13.37 -13.36 -4.74
CA ASN A 63 13.23 -14.66 -4.07
C ASN A 63 12.06 -14.62 -3.07
N PRO A 64 10.94 -15.33 -3.35
CA PRO A 64 9.76 -15.28 -2.51
C PRO A 64 9.99 -15.85 -1.11
N ASP A 65 10.76 -16.93 -0.98
CA ASP A 65 10.99 -17.58 0.31
C ASP A 65 11.86 -16.73 1.25
N VAL A 66 12.88 -16.08 0.70
CA VAL A 66 13.70 -15.10 1.43
C VAL A 66 12.85 -13.89 1.80
N THR A 67 12.04 -13.34 0.89
CA THR A 67 11.13 -12.22 1.18
C THR A 67 10.23 -12.50 2.37
N ILE A 68 9.59 -13.67 2.41
CA ILE A 68 8.71 -14.04 3.53
C ILE A 68 9.50 -14.17 4.84
N SER A 69 10.70 -14.75 4.79
CA SER A 69 11.54 -14.92 5.98
C SER A 69 11.97 -13.57 6.56
N VAL A 70 12.43 -12.67 5.70
CA VAL A 70 12.82 -11.30 6.07
C VAL A 70 11.62 -10.49 6.56
N PHE A 71 10.47 -10.59 5.88
CA PHE A 71 9.22 -9.94 6.32
C PHE A 71 8.82 -10.40 7.72
N LYS A 72 8.86 -11.71 8.00
CA LYS A 72 8.53 -12.25 9.33
C LYS A 72 9.49 -11.74 10.40
N GLY A 73 10.78 -11.66 10.10
CA GLY A 73 11.77 -11.05 10.99
C GLY A 73 11.46 -9.58 11.26
N PHE A 74 11.20 -8.79 10.23
CA PHE A 74 10.78 -7.39 10.34
C PHE A 74 9.51 -7.25 11.18
N HIS A 75 8.48 -8.03 10.89
CA HIS A 75 7.18 -7.97 11.57
C HIS A 75 7.32 -8.34 13.05
N THR A 76 8.14 -9.35 13.38
CA THR A 76 8.41 -9.73 14.78
C THR A 76 9.17 -8.62 15.52
N MET A 77 10.15 -8.00 14.86
CA MET A 77 11.01 -6.97 15.45
C MET A 77 10.26 -5.66 15.71
N TYR A 78 9.38 -5.24 14.79
CA TYR A 78 8.77 -3.91 14.84
C TYR A 78 7.25 -3.92 15.02
N CYS A 79 6.54 -4.93 14.53
CA CYS A 79 5.07 -4.91 14.42
C CYS A 79 4.37 -5.98 15.28
N SER A 80 5.04 -6.49 16.32
CA SER A 80 4.50 -7.56 17.18
C SER A 80 3.29 -7.11 18.02
N VAL A 81 3.18 -5.80 18.27
CA VAL A 81 2.10 -5.20 19.06
C VAL A 81 1.25 -4.27 18.21
N ASP A 82 1.89 -3.34 17.50
CA ASP A 82 1.24 -2.28 16.75
C ASP A 82 1.34 -2.47 15.23
N ASN A 83 0.42 -1.84 14.51
CA ASN A 83 0.42 -1.81 13.05
C ASN A 83 1.57 -0.93 12.52
N ILE A 84 2.13 -1.30 11.36
CA ILE A 84 3.22 -0.57 10.70
C ILE A 84 2.96 0.95 10.55
N HIS A 85 1.70 1.37 10.33
CA HIS A 85 1.33 2.78 10.25
C HIS A 85 1.54 3.54 11.57
N ALA A 86 1.36 2.88 12.71
CA ALA A 86 1.69 3.44 14.02
C ALA A 86 3.20 3.42 14.26
N ILE A 87 3.88 2.34 13.86
CA ILE A 87 5.33 2.19 14.02
C ILE A 87 6.10 3.30 13.32
N VAL A 88 5.76 3.66 12.08
CA VAL A 88 6.47 4.74 11.35
C VAL A 88 6.34 6.10 12.07
N GLN A 89 5.20 6.34 12.73
CA GLN A 89 4.97 7.55 13.54
C GLN A 89 5.73 7.51 14.87
N GLN A 90 5.70 6.38 15.58
CA GLN A 90 6.41 6.18 16.85
C GLN A 90 7.93 6.33 16.68
N HIS A 91 8.47 5.86 15.56
CA HIS A 91 9.88 6.02 15.19
C HIS A 91 10.24 7.43 14.67
N LYS A 92 9.28 8.36 14.59
CA LYS A 92 9.47 9.75 14.12
C LYS A 92 10.16 9.81 12.76
N LEU A 93 9.82 8.88 11.86
CA LEU A 93 10.39 8.83 10.53
C LEU A 93 9.93 10.05 9.70
N SER A 94 10.78 10.53 8.81
CA SER A 94 10.37 11.53 7.82
C SER A 94 9.29 10.96 6.89
N VAL A 95 8.60 11.83 6.14
CA VAL A 95 7.60 11.40 5.14
C VAL A 95 8.20 10.40 4.15
N GLU A 96 9.40 10.67 3.64
CA GLU A 96 10.09 9.80 2.69
C GLU A 96 10.51 8.47 3.33
N GLN A 97 11.02 8.50 4.57
CA GLN A 97 11.35 7.26 5.29
C GLN A 97 10.09 6.42 5.57
N SER A 98 8.98 7.06 5.95
CA SER A 98 7.70 6.39 6.18
C SER A 98 7.19 5.75 4.89
N ARG A 99 7.27 6.46 3.75
CA ARG A 99 6.92 5.92 2.43
C ARG A 99 7.73 4.66 2.11
N ILE A 100 9.06 4.71 2.29
CA ILE A 100 9.95 3.56 2.04
C ILE A 100 9.58 2.37 2.92
N VAL A 101 9.33 2.61 4.21
CA VAL A 101 9.00 1.56 5.18
C VAL A 101 7.66 0.91 4.84
N LEU A 102 6.63 1.70 4.56
CA LEU A 102 5.31 1.19 4.17
C LEU A 102 5.37 0.42 2.86
N LYS A 103 6.05 0.96 1.85
CA LYS A 103 6.22 0.30 0.55
C LYS A 103 6.96 -1.03 0.69
N GLY A 104 8.06 -1.06 1.44
CA GLY A 104 8.81 -2.29 1.71
C GLY A 104 8.01 -3.31 2.51
N TYR A 105 7.19 -2.87 3.47
CA TYR A 105 6.33 -3.75 4.24
C TYR A 105 5.25 -4.40 3.38
N TYR A 106 4.55 -3.60 2.56
CA TYR A 106 3.47 -4.09 1.72
C TYR A 106 3.95 -4.73 0.41
N SER A 107 5.22 -4.61 0.01
CA SER A 107 5.76 -5.29 -1.18
C SER A 107 5.68 -6.81 -1.11
N ALA A 108 5.63 -7.38 0.11
CA ALA A 108 5.46 -8.81 0.33
C ALA A 108 3.98 -9.26 0.40
N TRP A 109 3.01 -8.33 0.34
CA TRP A 109 1.62 -8.60 0.73
C TRP A 109 0.93 -9.65 -0.14
N SER A 110 0.95 -9.51 -1.47
CA SER A 110 0.33 -10.48 -2.38
C SER A 110 0.95 -11.87 -2.25
N LEU A 111 2.26 -11.93 -2.03
CA LEU A 111 2.97 -13.18 -1.81
C LEU A 111 2.55 -13.86 -0.49
N LEU A 112 2.46 -13.10 0.59
CA LEU A 112 2.00 -13.60 1.89
C LEU A 112 0.53 -14.05 1.80
N GLU A 113 -0.31 -13.34 1.06
CA GLU A 113 -1.71 -13.70 0.84
C GLU A 113 -1.83 -15.04 0.11
N ALA A 114 -1.13 -15.18 -1.01
CA ALA A 114 -1.11 -16.41 -1.80
C ALA A 114 -0.64 -17.63 -0.99
N ARG A 115 0.23 -17.42 0.00
CA ARG A 115 0.72 -18.48 0.90
C ARG A 115 -0.07 -18.62 2.20
N GLN A 116 -1.11 -17.82 2.41
CA GLN A 116 -1.90 -17.77 3.66
C GLN A 116 -1.03 -17.48 4.90
N GLN A 117 -0.04 -16.60 4.75
CA GLN A 117 0.92 -16.22 5.79
C GLN A 117 0.85 -14.74 6.16
N LEU A 118 -0.23 -14.05 5.78
CA LEU A 118 -0.46 -12.67 6.20
C LEU A 118 -0.52 -12.59 7.74
N PRO A 119 0.08 -11.55 8.34
CA PRO A 119 0.07 -11.40 9.78
C PRO A 119 -1.35 -11.19 10.30
N ASN A 120 -1.59 -11.63 11.53
CA ASN A 120 -2.82 -11.29 12.23
C ASN A 120 -2.81 -9.79 12.55
N VAL A 121 -3.91 -9.12 12.24
CA VAL A 121 -4.07 -7.70 12.52
C VAL A 121 -5.09 -7.54 13.63
N ARG A 122 -4.70 -6.86 14.71
CA ARG A 122 -5.63 -6.50 15.78
C ARG A 122 -6.48 -5.33 15.32
N LEU A 123 -7.77 -5.37 15.63
CA LEU A 123 -8.65 -4.24 15.37
C LEU A 123 -8.18 -3.03 16.19
N PRO A 124 -7.93 -1.86 15.57
CA PRO A 124 -7.50 -0.66 16.27
C PRO A 124 -8.46 -0.26 17.40
N ALA A 125 -7.91 0.33 18.47
CA ALA A 125 -8.68 0.81 19.62
C ALA A 125 -9.84 1.75 19.23
N LEU A 126 -9.66 2.53 18.16
CA LEU A 126 -10.67 3.41 17.58
C LEU A 126 -11.97 2.67 17.23
N PHE A 127 -11.88 1.43 16.74
CA PHE A 127 -13.02 0.63 16.31
C PHE A 127 -13.50 -0.39 17.35
N SER A 128 -12.74 -0.63 18.42
CA SER A 128 -13.12 -1.56 19.47
C SER A 128 -13.72 -0.90 20.71
N SER A 129 -13.54 0.42 20.88
CA SER A 129 -14.09 1.15 22.02
C SER A 129 -15.61 1.35 21.90
N PRO A 130 -16.42 0.87 22.85
CA PRO A 130 -17.88 1.01 22.80
C PRO A 130 -18.36 2.46 23.03
N SER A 131 -17.49 3.33 23.56
CA SER A 131 -17.80 4.74 23.82
C SER A 131 -17.59 5.65 22.61
N LEU A 132 -16.97 5.14 21.54
CA LEU A 132 -16.66 5.91 20.34
C LEU A 132 -17.65 5.56 19.22
N LYS A 133 -18.16 6.60 18.55
CA LYS A 133 -18.91 6.47 17.30
C LYS A 133 -18.07 7.05 16.18
N THR A 134 -17.85 6.25 15.15
CA THR A 134 -17.06 6.66 13.98
C THR A 134 -17.98 6.93 12.78
N ILE A 135 -17.61 7.95 12.04
CA ILE A 135 -18.28 8.39 10.80
C ILE A 135 -17.20 8.45 9.72
N ALA A 136 -17.51 7.95 8.54
CA ALA A 136 -16.67 8.15 7.36
C ALA A 136 -17.23 9.35 6.58
N GLN A 137 -16.36 10.29 6.24
CA GLN A 137 -16.70 11.44 5.40
C GLN A 137 -15.79 11.44 4.18
N PHE A 138 -16.39 11.67 3.01
CA PHE A 138 -15.72 11.74 1.72
C PHE A 138 -15.81 13.16 1.20
N GLY A 139 -14.66 13.71 0.78
CA GLY A 139 -14.56 15.08 0.28
C GLY A 139 -15.05 15.23 -1.16
N GLY A 140 -15.13 16.48 -1.62
CA GLY A 140 -15.37 16.81 -3.02
C GLY A 140 -14.14 17.40 -3.71
N GLN A 141 -14.36 17.93 -4.91
CA GLN A 141 -13.33 18.44 -5.80
C GLN A 141 -12.42 19.53 -5.20
N SER A 142 -12.97 20.43 -4.37
CA SER A 142 -12.19 21.50 -3.74
C SER A 142 -11.21 21.00 -2.68
N GLY A 143 -11.34 19.76 -2.21
CA GLY A 143 -10.50 19.18 -1.16
C GLY A 143 -9.28 18.40 -1.67
N ALA A 144 -9.14 18.22 -2.98
CA ALA A 144 -8.09 17.38 -3.56
C ALA A 144 -7.48 18.00 -4.84
N PRO A 145 -6.80 19.16 -4.74
CA PRO A 145 -6.21 19.83 -5.90
C PRO A 145 -5.08 19.01 -6.56
N ASN A 146 -4.41 18.14 -5.80
CA ASN A 146 -3.31 17.31 -6.31
C ASN A 146 -3.68 15.82 -6.34
N PHE A 147 -4.97 15.50 -6.58
CA PHE A 147 -5.49 14.14 -6.44
C PHE A 147 -4.74 13.10 -7.29
N MET A 148 -4.21 13.47 -8.46
CA MET A 148 -3.41 12.57 -9.30
C MET A 148 -2.06 12.23 -8.68
N ASP A 149 -1.36 13.21 -8.12
CA ASP A 149 -0.08 12.99 -7.44
C ASP A 149 -0.27 12.16 -6.16
N ASP A 150 -1.33 12.47 -5.40
CA ASP A 150 -1.70 11.72 -4.19
C ASP A 150 -2.11 10.28 -4.52
N ALA A 151 -2.86 10.08 -5.61
CA ALA A 151 -3.23 8.76 -6.10
C ALA A 151 -1.99 7.99 -6.60
N ALA A 152 -1.05 8.64 -7.28
CA ALA A 152 0.19 8.01 -7.74
C ALA A 152 1.05 7.58 -6.55
N TRP A 153 1.15 8.42 -5.52
CA TRP A 153 1.84 8.08 -4.27
C TRP A 153 1.18 6.87 -3.58
N LEU A 154 -0.16 6.88 -3.47
CA LEU A 154 -0.91 5.81 -2.83
C LEU A 154 -0.78 4.50 -3.62
N PHE A 155 -0.90 4.57 -4.95
CA PHE A 155 -0.73 3.44 -5.84
C PHE A 155 0.68 2.86 -5.78
N ASP A 156 1.72 3.69 -5.69
CA ASP A 156 3.12 3.25 -5.57
C ASP A 156 3.41 2.54 -4.24
N VAL A 157 2.92 3.09 -3.12
CA VAL A 157 3.17 2.53 -1.78
C VAL A 157 2.41 1.23 -1.55
N TYR A 158 1.14 1.21 -1.96
CA TYR A 158 0.23 0.09 -1.70
C TYR A 158 -0.07 -0.71 -2.98
N HIS A 159 0.82 -0.67 -3.97
CA HIS A 159 0.63 -1.34 -5.26
C HIS A 159 0.11 -2.79 -5.12
N PRO A 160 0.70 -3.66 -4.27
CA PRO A 160 0.24 -5.04 -4.12
C PRO A 160 -1.18 -5.20 -3.54
N LEU A 161 -1.70 -4.16 -2.89
CA LEU A 161 -3.07 -4.11 -2.37
C LEU A 161 -4.05 -3.51 -3.38
N LEU A 162 -3.57 -2.62 -4.26
CA LEU A 162 -4.39 -1.76 -5.10
C LEU A 162 -4.42 -2.16 -6.58
N SER A 163 -3.37 -2.80 -7.11
CA SER A 163 -3.20 -3.09 -8.55
C SER A 163 -4.49 -3.58 -9.21
N ASP A 164 -5.02 -4.70 -8.72
CA ASP A 164 -6.16 -5.38 -9.33
C ASP A 164 -7.43 -4.51 -9.32
N PHE A 165 -7.64 -3.78 -8.22
CA PHE A 165 -8.79 -2.90 -8.07
C PHE A 165 -8.70 -1.69 -8.99
N VAL A 166 -7.54 -1.02 -9.00
CA VAL A 166 -7.33 0.20 -9.78
C VAL A 166 -7.30 -0.12 -11.28
N GLU A 167 -6.69 -1.22 -11.70
CA GLU A 167 -6.72 -1.68 -13.09
C GLU A 167 -8.13 -2.05 -13.55
N TYR A 168 -8.92 -2.69 -12.69
CA TYR A 168 -10.32 -2.97 -12.98
C TYR A 168 -11.12 -1.68 -13.16
N MET A 169 -11.03 -0.76 -12.20
CA MET A 169 -11.76 0.51 -12.23
C MET A 169 -11.32 1.42 -13.38
N SER A 170 -10.02 1.44 -13.71
CA SER A 170 -9.50 2.20 -14.85
C SER A 170 -10.06 1.68 -16.16
N ARG A 171 -10.13 0.35 -16.36
CA ARG A 171 -10.75 -0.24 -17.55
C ARG A 171 -12.26 0.05 -17.62
N PHE A 172 -12.94 -0.02 -16.49
CA PHE A 172 -14.35 0.33 -16.40
C PHE A 172 -14.58 1.79 -16.81
N LEU A 173 -13.88 2.74 -16.18
CA LEU A 173 -13.99 4.17 -16.52
C LEU A 173 -13.61 4.45 -17.98
N HIS A 174 -12.60 3.77 -18.50
CA HIS A 174 -12.22 3.88 -19.90
C HIS A 174 -13.38 3.51 -20.82
N GLN A 175 -14.02 2.37 -20.59
CA GLN A 175 -15.16 1.90 -21.39
C GLN A 175 -16.34 2.86 -21.29
N GLU A 176 -16.72 3.30 -20.09
CA GLU A 176 -17.83 4.21 -19.86
C GLU A 176 -17.57 5.62 -20.44
N SER A 177 -16.31 6.00 -20.64
CA SER A 177 -15.95 7.31 -21.19
C SER A 177 -15.99 7.37 -22.72
N ILE A 178 -16.13 6.25 -23.43
CA ILE A 178 -16.14 6.22 -24.90
C ILE A 178 -17.28 7.09 -25.45
N ASP A 179 -18.48 7.00 -24.85
CA ASP A 179 -19.64 7.78 -25.31
C ASP A 179 -19.45 9.29 -25.10
N LEU A 180 -18.76 9.68 -24.02
CA LEU A 180 -18.40 11.08 -23.74
C LEU A 180 -17.35 11.62 -24.74
N VAL A 181 -16.57 10.74 -25.37
CA VAL A 181 -15.68 11.15 -26.47
C VAL A 181 -16.49 11.34 -27.75
N LEU A 182 -17.44 10.44 -28.02
CA LEU A 182 -18.28 10.50 -29.22
C LEU A 182 -19.18 11.74 -29.26
N ASP A 183 -19.66 12.20 -28.11
CA ASP A 183 -20.47 13.43 -28.01
C ASP A 183 -19.64 14.73 -27.89
N GLY A 184 -18.31 14.61 -27.82
CA GLY A 184 -17.37 15.73 -27.74
C GLY A 184 -17.17 16.31 -26.33
N THR A 185 -17.71 15.69 -25.29
CA THR A 185 -17.47 16.09 -23.88
C THR A 185 -16.03 15.86 -23.44
N LEU A 186 -15.39 14.79 -23.94
CA LEU A 186 -13.99 14.44 -23.68
C LEU A 186 -13.20 14.35 -24.98
N GLU A 187 -11.93 14.77 -24.94
CA GLU A 187 -11.02 14.64 -26.08
C GLU A 187 -10.47 13.21 -26.25
N GLN A 188 -10.37 12.47 -25.14
CA GLN A 188 -9.88 11.10 -25.10
C GLN A 188 -10.57 10.30 -24.00
N PRO A 189 -10.65 8.96 -24.13
CA PRO A 189 -11.16 8.12 -23.06
C PRO A 189 -10.35 8.29 -21.78
N LEU A 190 -11.01 8.12 -20.63
CA LEU A 190 -10.37 8.17 -19.32
C LEU A 190 -9.37 7.02 -19.18
N ASP A 191 -8.11 7.34 -18.84
CA ASP A 191 -7.06 6.34 -18.61
C ASP A 191 -6.34 6.60 -17.28
N PHE A 192 -7.00 6.22 -16.18
CA PHE A 192 -6.50 6.49 -14.83
C PHE A 192 -5.12 5.87 -14.59
N VAL A 193 -4.95 4.55 -14.84
CA VAL A 193 -3.66 3.87 -14.63
C VAL A 193 -2.59 4.40 -15.56
N GLY A 194 -2.91 4.65 -16.84
CA GLY A 194 -1.97 5.24 -17.78
C GLY A 194 -1.46 6.58 -17.29
N TRP A 195 -2.34 7.47 -16.85
CA TRP A 195 -1.97 8.80 -16.36
C TRP A 195 -1.26 8.77 -14.99
N LEU A 196 -1.49 7.75 -14.15
CA LEU A 196 -0.70 7.56 -12.93
C LEU A 196 0.75 7.11 -13.23
N LEU A 197 0.92 6.21 -14.19
CA LEU A 197 2.23 5.63 -14.52
C LEU A 197 3.05 6.51 -15.48
N LYS A 198 2.35 7.29 -16.30
CA LYS A 198 2.89 8.20 -17.31
C LYS A 198 2.17 9.55 -17.22
N PRO A 199 2.49 10.38 -16.21
CA PRO A 199 1.85 11.68 -16.04
C PRO A 199 1.96 12.58 -17.27
N GLU A 200 2.98 12.39 -18.11
CA GLU A 200 3.17 13.10 -19.36
C GLU A 200 2.11 12.81 -20.44
N THR A 201 1.35 11.71 -20.32
CA THR A 201 0.24 11.39 -21.23
C THR A 201 -1.13 11.85 -20.69
N ALA A 202 -1.16 12.42 -19.48
CA ALA A 202 -2.36 12.99 -18.91
C ALA A 202 -2.73 14.31 -19.60
N PRO A 203 -4.02 14.69 -19.62
CA PRO A 203 -4.43 16.06 -19.97
C PRO A 203 -3.70 17.09 -19.09
N ASP A 204 -3.63 18.34 -19.55
CA ASP A 204 -3.10 19.41 -18.69
C ASP A 204 -3.93 19.57 -17.41
N THR A 205 -3.36 20.27 -16.43
CA THR A 205 -3.97 20.47 -15.12
C THR A 205 -5.37 21.09 -15.20
N HIS A 206 -5.60 22.02 -16.14
CA HIS A 206 -6.92 22.64 -16.28
C HIS A 206 -7.97 21.62 -16.72
N HIS A 207 -7.64 20.78 -17.70
CA HIS A 207 -8.53 19.71 -18.18
C HIS A 207 -8.71 18.59 -17.15
N LEU A 208 -7.66 18.19 -16.41
CA LEU A 208 -7.78 17.22 -15.31
C LEU A 208 -8.75 17.67 -14.22
N HIS A 209 -8.89 18.99 -14.02
CA HIS A 209 -9.87 19.57 -13.10
C HIS A 209 -11.26 19.81 -13.71
N ALA A 210 -11.49 19.45 -14.98
CA ALA A 210 -12.84 19.47 -15.52
C ALA A 210 -13.69 18.38 -14.83
N ALA A 211 -14.94 18.71 -14.48
CA ALA A 211 -15.83 17.81 -13.74
C ALA A 211 -15.97 16.39 -14.35
N PRO A 212 -16.05 16.21 -15.69
CA PRO A 212 -16.13 14.88 -16.31
C PRO A 212 -14.94 13.97 -16.02
N ILE A 213 -13.77 14.54 -15.72
CA ILE A 213 -12.54 13.80 -15.38
C ILE A 213 -12.34 13.75 -13.86
N ALA A 214 -12.41 14.92 -13.21
CA ALA A 214 -12.09 15.04 -11.80
C ALA A 214 -13.04 14.23 -10.91
N PHE A 215 -14.34 14.22 -11.18
CA PHE A 215 -15.32 13.52 -10.35
C PHE A 215 -15.09 12.00 -10.27
N PRO A 216 -15.03 11.26 -11.39
CA PRO A 216 -14.77 9.82 -11.31
C PRO A 216 -13.39 9.51 -10.71
N PHE A 217 -12.39 10.36 -10.95
CA PHE A 217 -11.02 10.12 -10.50
C PHE A 217 -10.85 10.38 -9.01
N ILE A 218 -11.46 11.42 -8.46
CA ILE A 218 -11.50 11.68 -7.03
C ILE A 218 -12.29 10.57 -6.32
N GLY A 219 -13.41 10.12 -6.91
CA GLY A 219 -14.15 8.97 -6.40
C GLY A 219 -13.28 7.72 -6.33
N LEU A 220 -12.55 7.40 -7.41
CA LEU A 220 -11.61 6.27 -7.43
C LEU A 220 -10.49 6.43 -6.40
N PHE A 221 -9.89 7.61 -6.28
CA PHE A 221 -8.88 7.93 -5.27
C PHE A 221 -9.38 7.69 -3.84
N GLN A 222 -10.61 8.10 -3.53
CA GLN A 222 -11.25 7.82 -2.24
C GLN A 222 -11.50 6.33 -2.01
N LEU A 223 -11.92 5.61 -3.04
CA LEU A 223 -12.08 4.15 -2.97
C LEU A 223 -10.74 3.44 -2.75
N MET A 224 -9.64 3.92 -3.33
CA MET A 224 -8.30 3.38 -3.07
C MET A 224 -7.95 3.45 -1.57
N HIS A 225 -8.27 4.55 -0.89
CA HIS A 225 -8.08 4.65 0.56
C HIS A 225 -8.90 3.61 1.33
N LEU A 226 -10.15 3.38 0.93
CA LEU A 226 -10.99 2.33 1.54
C LEU A 226 -10.40 0.93 1.30
N VAL A 227 -9.90 0.67 0.10
CA VAL A 227 -9.23 -0.60 -0.24
C VAL A 227 -8.02 -0.85 0.62
N VAL A 228 -7.14 0.15 0.77
CA VAL A 228 -6.01 0.06 1.71
C VAL A 228 -6.53 -0.20 3.13
N LEU A 229 -7.55 0.53 3.59
CA LEU A 229 -8.05 0.40 4.96
C LEU A 229 -8.58 -1.00 5.28
N TYR A 230 -9.52 -1.55 4.50
CA TYR A 230 -10.07 -2.87 4.84
C TYR A 230 -9.05 -4.00 4.63
N LYS A 231 -8.20 -3.92 3.59
CA LYS A 231 -7.19 -4.96 3.33
C LYS A 231 -6.13 -5.00 4.43
N THR A 232 -5.68 -3.83 4.89
CA THR A 232 -4.69 -3.74 5.99
C THR A 232 -5.28 -4.11 7.34
N LEU A 233 -6.60 -3.96 7.54
CA LEU A 233 -7.33 -4.45 8.71
C LEU A 233 -7.71 -5.93 8.63
N ARG A 234 -7.49 -6.59 7.49
CA ARG A 234 -7.85 -8.01 7.25
C ARG A 234 -9.35 -8.27 7.45
N ILE A 235 -10.19 -7.32 7.03
CA ILE A 235 -11.65 -7.45 7.05
C ILE A 235 -12.21 -7.22 5.65
N ASP A 236 -13.43 -7.68 5.39
CA ASP A 236 -14.13 -7.39 4.14
C ASP A 236 -14.76 -5.98 4.15
N PRO A 237 -15.10 -5.43 2.97
CA PRO A 237 -15.75 -4.11 2.87
C PRO A 237 -17.07 -4.03 3.65
N GLY A 238 -17.86 -5.10 3.69
CA GLY A 238 -19.12 -5.16 4.44
C GLY A 238 -18.86 -5.05 5.95
N LYS A 239 -17.83 -5.74 6.46
CA LYS A 239 -17.42 -5.58 7.85
C LYS A 239 -16.92 -4.16 8.13
N LEU A 240 -16.17 -3.54 7.22
CA LEU A 240 -15.71 -2.16 7.36
C LEU A 240 -16.89 -1.18 7.52
N THR A 241 -17.97 -1.30 6.74
CA THR A 241 -19.14 -0.42 6.89
C THR A 241 -19.80 -0.57 8.26
N THR A 242 -19.82 -1.78 8.84
CA THR A 242 -20.34 -1.98 10.20
C THR A 242 -19.52 -1.30 11.29
N LEU A 243 -18.27 -0.91 11.01
CA LEU A 243 -17.43 -0.14 11.92
C LEU A 243 -17.80 1.34 11.91
N PHE A 244 -18.26 1.89 10.78
CA PHE A 244 -18.67 3.29 10.64
C PHE A 244 -20.19 3.44 10.79
N ARG A 245 -20.69 3.36 12.03
CA ARG A 245 -22.13 3.34 12.34
C ARG A 245 -22.81 4.71 12.45
N GLY A 246 -22.11 5.80 12.19
CA GLY A 246 -22.76 7.08 11.95
C GLY A 246 -22.69 7.42 10.47
N SER A 247 -23.47 6.76 9.62
CA SER A 247 -23.77 7.37 8.32
C SER A 247 -24.75 8.52 8.61
N PRO A 248 -24.40 9.79 8.36
CA PRO A 248 -25.45 10.78 8.18
C PRO A 248 -26.27 10.30 6.97
N PRO A 249 -27.61 10.37 7.00
CA PRO A 249 -28.39 10.12 5.80
C PRO A 249 -27.81 11.01 4.69
N LEU A 250 -27.54 10.40 3.53
CA LEU A 250 -27.35 11.14 2.28
C LEU A 250 -28.44 12.21 2.25
N LEU A 251 -28.06 13.48 2.15
CA LEU A 251 -28.98 14.62 2.06
C LEU A 251 -29.99 14.34 0.94
N THR A 252 -31.10 13.74 1.33
CA THR A 252 -32.30 13.48 0.56
C THR A 252 -33.34 14.35 1.21
N ASP A 253 -33.19 15.66 1.01
CA ASP A 253 -34.24 16.64 1.22
C ASP A 253 -33.82 17.94 0.53
N TYR A 254 -33.97 17.95 -0.79
CA TYR A 254 -34.40 19.17 -1.47
C TYR A 254 -35.89 18.99 -1.78
N LYS A 255 -36.72 19.67 -1.00
CA LYS A 255 -38.09 20.01 -1.37
C LYS A 255 -38.09 21.04 -2.49
#